data_AF-M1BGY5-F1
#
_entry.id   AF-M1BGY5-F1
#
_cell.length_a   1.000
_cell.length_b   1.000
_cell.length_c   1.000
_cell.angle_alpha   90.00
_cell.angle_beta   90.00
_cell.angle_gamma   90.00
#
_symmetry.space_group_name_H-M   'P 1'
#
loop_
_entity.id
_entity.type
_entity.pdbx_description
1 polymer ?
#
loop_
_entity_poly.entity_id
_entity_poly.type
_entity_poly.pdbx_seq_one_letter_code
_entity_poly.pdbx_strand_id
1 'polypeptide(L)'
;MGSEVIAICNPATREVRFLPDVPHEGEDFICSIGFEREENKYKVVLTIETNGKLSRAWVFTLGIDKSWREMIKYGEHDYYIAGHISGICISGIIYRISLAPDYCIVAFDVKSEIFTSITMSIELCRSFIDCDNMLIEVNGKLGMMKYSDYLFGNDIYLWVFEEHEEWKHEILHIPLEREPNEFYFDPFMIRKYGAEEIVFAIHITSRSHDDVLVFYIYDMKNKSWRHFEVQEFPGQIEMNRSRLVQWPLLYHLYHHKQLRSRRGFLTESLMSPNGKEIACQSVALDVLSSLPENVIHDILKFLPLRDVVRTNILSTKWRYKWCRIPQLELHIAPWLVEDLRSSSIQFNKILYHLLTFHAGPISKFIFSLYTNGRGRPELDKLVYFLSRNGVQHLDFTFCGCSQYKMHSSFFTCSQLRYLSLSGCEIQIVPPAFKGFHKLISLKLSEVTISSIVLESLIPNCPLLEQLVCDGVAIDDPEISAPMLRSFEYIEDEGFICLKSAPYLAKLSLTHMKYHVGTGSFLESFSALEHLKLNRFSLKVIDEDDEIPELECLNLEAFSDVTFIHLREVKLIQTIGSEPELQLIKLLLAKSPMLERMLIQPSKTGGHASRTITIPIVLNSFRRASPEVQVVYNL
;
A
#
# COMPACT_ATOMS: atom_id res chain seq x y z
N MET A 1 -2.52 23.82 -24.15
CA MET A 1 -2.49 23.71 -22.67
C MET A 1 -3.52 24.72 -22.17
N GLY A 2 -4.57 24.27 -21.50
CA GLY A 2 -5.66 25.15 -21.05
C GLY A 2 -5.24 25.93 -19.80
N SER A 3 -5.67 27.19 -19.66
CA SER A 3 -5.51 27.93 -18.41
C SER A 3 -6.42 27.33 -17.34
N GLU A 4 -5.90 27.05 -16.15
CA GLU A 4 -6.72 26.68 -15.01
C GLU A 4 -7.39 27.93 -14.43
N VAL A 5 -8.72 27.94 -14.41
CA VAL A 5 -9.52 29.09 -13.96
C VAL A 5 -9.97 28.86 -12.51
N ILE A 6 -9.60 29.79 -11.62
CA ILE A 6 -10.08 29.77 -10.23
C ILE A 6 -11.41 30.51 -10.13
N ALA A 7 -12.37 29.89 -9.45
CA ALA A 7 -13.66 30.51 -9.15
C ALA A 7 -13.99 30.46 -7.66
N ILE A 8 -14.57 31.54 -7.15
CA ILE A 8 -15.16 31.61 -5.81
C ILE A 8 -16.66 31.43 -5.96
N CYS A 9 -17.20 30.41 -5.29
CA CYS A 9 -18.62 30.14 -5.23
C CYS A 9 -19.17 30.61 -3.89
N ASN A 10 -20.18 31.49 -3.92
CA ASN A 10 -20.99 31.80 -2.75
C ASN A 10 -22.23 30.89 -2.75
N PRO A 11 -22.29 29.86 -1.89
CA PRO A 11 -23.39 28.91 -1.90
C PRO A 11 -24.74 29.52 -1.47
N ALA A 12 -24.72 30.58 -0.67
CA ALA A 12 -25.94 31.23 -0.17
C ALA A 12 -26.61 32.09 -1.26
N THR A 13 -25.81 32.78 -2.06
CA THR A 13 -26.32 33.63 -3.15
C THR A 13 -26.33 32.92 -4.51
N ARG A 14 -25.66 31.77 -4.62
CA ARG A 14 -25.36 31.04 -5.86
C ARG A 14 -24.54 31.85 -6.87
N GLU A 15 -23.91 32.92 -6.41
CA GLU A 15 -23.01 33.71 -7.25
C GLU A 15 -21.66 33.00 -7.39
N VAL A 16 -21.15 32.99 -8.62
CA VAL A 16 -19.80 32.50 -8.93
C VAL A 16 -19.00 33.67 -9.47
N ARG A 17 -17.83 33.94 -8.87
CA ARG A 17 -16.89 34.96 -9.34
C ARG A 17 -15.60 34.29 -9.80
N PHE A 18 -15.25 34.50 -11.05
CA PHE A 18 -13.99 34.04 -11.62
C PHE A 18 -12.86 35.01 -11.27
N LEU A 19 -11.71 34.48 -10.87
CA LEU A 19 -10.50 35.24 -10.61
C LEU A 19 -9.66 35.35 -11.89
N PRO A 20 -8.73 36.33 -11.97
CA PRO A 20 -7.80 36.44 -13.09
C PRO A 20 -6.97 35.16 -13.26
N ASP A 21 -6.51 34.91 -14.49
CA ASP A 21 -5.62 33.77 -14.78
C ASP A 21 -4.39 33.77 -13.87
N VAL A 22 -4.03 32.59 -13.40
CA VAL A 22 -2.91 32.39 -12.48
C VAL A 22 -1.60 32.36 -13.26
N PRO A 23 -0.56 33.10 -12.82
CA PRO A 23 0.78 33.00 -13.39
C PRO A 23 1.47 31.71 -12.92
N HIS A 24 1.12 30.54 -13.47
CA HIS A 24 1.78 29.26 -13.16
C HIS A 24 2.13 28.48 -14.44
N GLU A 25 3.29 27.80 -14.42
CA GLU A 25 3.84 27.03 -15.55
C GLU A 25 3.39 25.55 -15.53
N GLY A 26 2.17 25.26 -15.08
CA GLY A 26 1.64 23.89 -14.99
C GLY A 26 2.05 23.12 -13.72
N GLU A 27 2.42 23.82 -12.65
CA GLU A 27 2.67 23.26 -11.31
C GLU A 27 1.38 23.21 -10.46
N ASP A 28 1.28 22.25 -9.54
CA ASP A 28 0.15 22.14 -8.60
C ASP A 28 0.08 23.36 -7.66
N PHE A 29 -1.11 23.93 -7.47
CA PHE A 29 -1.33 25.10 -6.60
C PHE A 29 -2.48 24.89 -5.61
N ILE A 30 -2.37 25.56 -4.45
CA ILE A 30 -3.39 25.55 -3.40
C ILE A 30 -3.97 26.96 -3.22
N CYS A 31 -5.30 27.07 -3.24
CA CYS A 31 -6.00 28.32 -2.95
C CYS A 31 -6.73 28.28 -1.60
N SER A 32 -6.64 29.38 -0.85
CA SER A 32 -7.49 29.60 0.33
C SER A 32 -8.03 31.02 0.35
N ILE A 33 -9.24 31.18 0.88
CA ILE A 33 -9.87 32.48 1.07
C ILE A 33 -9.86 32.84 2.55
N GLY A 34 -9.48 34.08 2.83
CA GLY A 34 -9.50 34.68 4.16
C GLY A 34 -10.34 35.94 4.19
N PHE A 35 -10.89 36.23 5.36
CA PHE A 35 -11.69 37.43 5.61
C PHE A 35 -11.08 38.28 6.71
N GLU A 36 -10.76 39.52 6.37
CA GLU A 36 -10.23 40.54 7.26
C GLU A 36 -11.40 41.44 7.72
N ARG A 37 -11.59 41.54 9.03
CA ARG A 37 -12.81 42.13 9.63
C ARG A 37 -12.79 43.64 9.71
N GLU A 38 -11.64 44.28 9.94
CA GLU A 38 -11.56 45.73 10.19
C GLU A 38 -11.87 46.53 8.93
N GLU A 39 -11.32 46.11 7.79
CA GLU A 39 -11.48 46.76 6.50
C GLU A 39 -12.55 46.07 5.64
N ASN A 40 -13.17 45.00 6.15
CA ASN A 40 -14.18 44.20 5.48
C ASN A 40 -13.70 43.68 4.10
N LYS A 41 -12.49 43.13 4.07
CA LYS A 41 -11.81 42.69 2.85
C LYS A 41 -11.70 41.17 2.81
N TYR A 42 -11.99 40.60 1.65
CA TYR A 42 -11.70 39.20 1.35
C TYR A 42 -10.41 39.13 0.54
N LYS A 43 -9.48 38.29 0.97
CA LYS A 43 -8.26 38.01 0.21
C LYS A 43 -8.19 36.52 -0.12
N VAL A 44 -7.72 36.23 -1.31
CA VAL A 44 -7.40 34.89 -1.77
C VAL A 44 -5.89 34.75 -1.78
N VAL A 45 -5.41 33.68 -1.18
CA VAL A 45 -3.99 33.32 -1.16
C VAL A 45 -3.81 32.09 -2.00
N LEU A 46 -2.93 32.21 -2.99
CA LEU A 46 -2.49 31.13 -3.84
C LEU A 46 -1.05 30.80 -3.50
N THR A 47 -0.75 29.52 -3.33
CA THR A 47 0.60 29.03 -3.04
C THR A 47 0.96 27.95 -4.04
N ILE A 48 2.17 28.03 -4.61
CA ILE A 48 2.75 27.01 -5.47
C ILE A 48 3.82 26.24 -4.70
N GLU A 49 3.84 24.93 -4.92
CA GLU A 49 4.80 24.03 -4.32
C GLU A 49 5.73 23.43 -5.38
N THR A 50 7.03 23.44 -5.12
CA THR A 50 8.03 22.81 -5.99
C THR A 50 8.89 21.87 -5.12
N ASN A 51 8.95 20.58 -5.47
CA ASN A 51 9.63 19.54 -4.67
C ASN A 51 9.16 19.47 -3.20
N GLY A 52 7.86 19.68 -2.97
CA GLY A 52 7.25 19.66 -1.64
C GLY A 52 7.52 20.91 -0.80
N LYS A 53 8.28 21.90 -1.29
CA LYS A 53 8.52 23.17 -0.61
C LYS A 53 7.59 24.24 -1.14
N LEU A 54 7.05 25.08 -0.26
CA LEU A 54 6.38 26.31 -0.66
C LEU A 54 7.38 27.20 -1.41
N SER A 55 7.19 27.36 -2.72
CA SER A 55 8.13 28.08 -3.59
C SER A 55 7.72 29.52 -3.82
N ARG A 56 6.42 29.76 -4.04
CA ARG A 56 5.86 31.10 -4.35
C ARG A 56 4.46 31.26 -3.78
N ALA A 57 4.11 32.50 -3.45
CA ALA A 57 2.78 32.87 -2.97
C ALA A 57 2.27 34.15 -3.63
N TRP A 58 0.98 34.16 -3.95
CA TRP A 58 0.25 35.30 -4.49
C TRP A 58 -0.96 35.62 -3.65
N VAL A 59 -1.28 36.90 -3.57
CA VAL A 59 -2.47 37.41 -2.90
C VAL A 59 -3.33 38.16 -3.91
N PHE A 60 -4.64 37.98 -3.80
CA PHE A 60 -5.64 38.72 -4.56
C PHE A 60 -6.75 39.23 -3.64
N THR A 61 -6.94 40.54 -3.59
CA THR A 61 -7.97 41.20 -2.77
C THR A 61 -9.24 41.41 -3.59
N LEU A 62 -10.32 40.73 -3.20
CA LEU A 62 -11.58 40.76 -3.93
C LEU A 62 -12.15 42.18 -4.01
N GLY A 63 -12.46 42.62 -5.24
CA GLY A 63 -13.07 43.93 -5.51
C GLY A 63 -12.09 45.11 -5.50
N ILE A 64 -10.80 44.87 -5.21
CA ILE A 64 -9.75 45.90 -5.20
C ILE A 64 -8.69 45.59 -6.26
N ASP A 65 -8.14 44.38 -6.21
CA ASP A 65 -7.05 43.98 -7.10
C ASP A 65 -7.59 43.62 -8.50
N LYS A 66 -6.86 44.01 -9.54
CA LYS A 66 -7.14 43.66 -10.95
C LYS A 66 -6.35 42.44 -11.42
N SER A 67 -5.28 42.09 -10.72
CA SER A 67 -4.37 40.97 -11.00
C SER A 67 -3.77 40.45 -9.71
N TRP A 68 -3.23 39.23 -9.74
CA TRP A 68 -2.50 38.63 -8.62
C TRP A 68 -1.28 39.46 -8.24
N ARG A 69 -1.04 39.65 -6.94
CA ARG A 69 0.18 40.27 -6.40
C ARG A 69 1.09 39.19 -5.82
N GLU A 70 2.29 39.07 -6.37
CA GLU A 70 3.31 38.15 -5.83
C GLU A 70 3.89 38.70 -4.51
N MET A 71 4.07 37.82 -3.54
CA MET A 71 4.68 38.18 -2.26
C MET A 71 6.21 38.05 -2.35
N ILE A 72 6.93 39.14 -2.05
CA ILE A 72 8.38 39.28 -2.33
C ILE A 72 9.27 38.65 -1.25
N LYS A 73 8.76 38.34 -0.05
CA LYS A 73 9.58 37.80 1.05
C LYS A 73 8.92 36.67 1.80
N TYR A 74 9.61 35.55 1.76
CA TYR A 74 9.44 34.41 2.64
C TYR A 74 10.56 34.45 3.70
N GLY A 75 10.21 34.17 4.96
CA GLY A 75 11.18 34.11 6.07
C GLY A 75 12.16 32.92 5.93
N GLU A 76 13.18 32.85 6.78
CA GLU A 76 14.30 31.89 6.73
C GLU A 76 13.94 30.39 6.90
N HIS A 77 12.68 29.96 6.75
CA HIS A 77 12.23 28.62 7.14
C HIS A 77 11.52 27.88 6.00
N ASP A 78 12.07 26.77 5.50
CA ASP A 78 11.47 25.92 4.48
C ASP A 78 10.21 25.18 5.00
N TYR A 79 9.00 25.58 4.58
CA TYR A 79 7.74 24.90 4.94
C TYR A 79 7.31 23.96 3.80
N TYR A 80 6.80 22.79 4.18
CA TYR A 80 6.30 21.76 3.26
C TYR A 80 4.79 21.61 3.44
N ILE A 81 4.02 22.41 2.70
CA ILE A 81 2.56 22.41 2.81
C ILE A 81 2.02 21.16 2.08
N ALA A 82 0.96 20.56 2.62
CA ALA A 82 0.36 19.37 2.04
C ALA A 82 -0.67 19.75 0.94
N GLY A 83 -0.35 19.42 -0.31
CA GLY A 83 -1.18 19.63 -1.52
C GLY A 83 -2.67 19.28 -1.43
N HIS A 84 -3.06 18.33 -0.57
CA HIS A 84 -4.42 17.79 -0.50
C HIS A 84 -5.28 18.34 0.66
N ILE A 85 -4.73 19.16 1.56
CA ILE A 85 -5.43 19.60 2.79
C ILE A 85 -5.94 21.04 2.65
N SER A 86 -7.26 21.22 2.64
CA SER A 86 -7.87 22.56 2.61
C SER A 86 -7.61 23.33 3.92
N GLY A 87 -7.01 24.52 3.83
CA GLY A 87 -6.80 25.40 4.99
C GLY A 87 -8.11 25.99 5.55
N ILE A 88 -8.10 26.35 6.83
CA ILE A 88 -9.24 27.00 7.52
C ILE A 88 -8.93 28.46 7.84
N CYS A 89 -9.88 29.38 7.64
CA CYS A 89 -9.74 30.76 8.08
C CYS A 89 -10.48 31.00 9.39
N ILE A 90 -9.75 31.40 10.44
CA ILE A 90 -10.30 31.74 11.76
C ILE A 90 -9.84 33.16 12.10
N SER A 91 -10.80 34.06 12.34
CA SER A 91 -10.54 35.44 12.78
C SER A 91 -9.50 36.20 11.94
N GLY A 92 -9.47 36.00 10.62
CA GLY A 92 -8.54 36.67 9.71
C GLY A 92 -7.17 36.02 9.59
N ILE A 93 -6.99 34.82 10.14
CA ILE A 93 -5.79 34.01 9.97
C ILE A 93 -6.17 32.72 9.21
N ILE A 94 -5.43 32.40 8.15
CA ILE A 94 -5.59 31.14 7.40
C ILE A 94 -4.58 30.14 7.94
N TYR A 95 -5.06 29.03 8.49
CA TYR A 95 -4.24 27.96 9.05
C TYR A 95 -4.16 26.79 8.06
N ARG A 96 -2.94 26.24 7.90
CA ARG A 96 -2.63 25.06 7.08
C ARG A 96 -1.59 24.19 7.78
N ILE A 97 -1.59 22.90 7.49
CA ILE A 97 -0.62 21.95 8.04
C ILE A 97 0.59 21.85 7.11
N SER A 98 1.79 21.85 7.69
CA SER A 98 3.07 21.58 7.00
C SER A 98 3.65 20.25 7.52
N LEU A 99 3.94 19.31 6.61
CA LEU A 99 4.23 17.89 6.93
C LEU A 99 5.74 17.53 7.01
N ALA A 100 6.66 18.45 6.75
CA ALA A 100 8.11 18.25 6.91
C ALA A 100 8.85 19.60 6.97
N PRO A 101 10.11 19.65 7.44
CA PRO A 101 10.81 18.66 8.27
C PRO A 101 10.44 18.75 9.75
N ASP A 102 9.85 19.87 10.21
CA ASP A 102 9.62 20.17 11.63
C ASP A 102 8.15 20.08 12.07
N TYR A 103 7.23 19.67 11.18
CA TYR A 103 5.78 19.53 11.42
C TYR A 103 5.18 20.74 12.17
N CYS A 104 4.69 21.72 11.43
CA CYS A 104 4.13 22.95 12.00
C CYS A 104 2.78 23.31 11.38
N ILE A 105 2.05 24.19 12.04
CA ILE A 105 0.88 24.84 11.43
C ILE A 105 1.36 26.17 10.86
N VAL A 106 1.22 26.32 9.54
CA VAL A 106 1.48 27.58 8.84
C VAL A 106 0.24 28.46 8.99
N ALA A 107 0.42 29.64 9.58
CA ALA A 107 -0.61 30.63 9.79
C ALA A 107 -0.33 31.84 8.90
N PHE A 108 -1.26 32.16 8.00
CA PHE A 108 -1.19 33.36 7.17
C PHE A 108 -2.14 34.41 7.72
N ASP A 109 -1.60 35.52 8.19
CA ASP A 109 -2.39 36.68 8.60
C ASP A 109 -2.85 37.45 7.36
N VAL A 110 -4.16 37.50 7.15
CA VAL A 110 -4.79 38.13 6.00
C VAL A 110 -4.57 39.65 6.00
N LYS A 111 -4.48 40.29 7.18
CA LYS A 111 -4.30 41.73 7.30
C LYS A 111 -2.87 42.13 6.95
N SER A 112 -1.89 41.51 7.63
CA SER A 112 -0.48 41.83 7.45
C SER A 112 0.15 41.17 6.22
N GLU A 113 -0.50 40.16 5.64
CA GLU A 113 0.02 39.33 4.55
C GLU A 113 1.33 38.61 4.92
N ILE A 114 1.46 38.19 6.19
CA ILE A 114 2.64 37.54 6.74
C ILE A 114 2.32 36.08 7.08
N PHE A 115 3.25 35.19 6.72
CA PHE A 115 3.26 33.81 7.19
C PHE A 115 4.02 33.69 8.50
N THR A 116 3.41 33.04 9.48
CA THR A 116 4.03 32.58 10.71
C THR A 116 3.88 31.07 10.82
N SER A 117 4.68 30.45 11.69
CA SER A 117 4.56 29.03 12.02
C SER A 117 4.23 28.87 13.49
N ILE A 118 3.36 27.92 13.78
CA ILE A 118 3.06 27.45 15.13
C ILE A 118 3.71 26.08 15.25
N THR A 119 4.72 25.99 16.12
CA THR A 119 5.42 24.75 16.41
C THR A 119 4.46 23.77 17.08
N MET A 120 4.39 22.55 16.57
CA MET A 120 3.65 21.47 17.22
C MET A 120 4.59 20.69 18.14
N SER A 121 4.09 20.23 19.28
CA SER A 121 4.88 19.34 20.13
C SER A 121 5.11 18.01 19.41
N ILE A 122 6.26 17.35 19.65
CA ILE A 122 6.59 16.06 19.02
C ILE A 122 5.48 15.01 19.25
N GLU A 123 4.78 15.06 20.38
CA GLU A 123 3.66 14.18 20.72
C GLU A 123 2.41 14.47 19.87
N LEU A 124 2.11 15.75 19.64
CA LEU A 124 1.06 16.16 18.71
C LEU A 124 1.45 15.76 17.28
N CYS A 125 2.67 16.10 16.82
CA CYS A 125 3.15 15.76 15.48
C CYS A 125 2.98 14.28 15.18
N ARG A 126 3.41 13.39 16.10
CA ARG A 126 3.29 11.94 15.96
C ARG A 126 1.86 11.42 15.87
N SER A 127 0.91 12.13 16.46
CA SER A 127 -0.50 11.70 16.50
C SER A 127 -1.23 11.95 15.16
N PHE A 128 -0.68 12.80 14.30
CA PHE A 128 -1.37 13.35 13.12
C PHE A 128 -0.60 13.15 11.79
N ILE A 129 0.41 12.27 11.73
CA ILE A 129 1.28 12.11 10.53
C ILE A 129 0.51 11.55 9.30
N ASP A 130 -0.55 10.76 9.52
CA ASP A 130 -1.12 9.89 8.48
C ASP A 130 -2.63 10.08 8.21
N CYS A 131 -3.29 11.07 8.82
CA CYS A 131 -4.72 11.32 8.59
C CYS A 131 -4.94 12.57 7.70
N ASP A 132 -6.03 12.56 6.90
CA ASP A 132 -6.61 13.77 6.31
C ASP A 132 -7.07 14.70 7.45
N ASN A 133 -6.12 15.44 8.02
CA ASN A 133 -6.30 16.12 9.28
C ASN A 133 -7.26 17.31 9.11
N MET A 134 -8.45 17.18 9.69
CA MET A 134 -9.46 18.23 9.63
C MET A 134 -9.12 19.31 10.68
N LEU A 135 -8.44 20.36 10.24
CA LEU A 135 -8.41 21.62 10.99
C LEU A 135 -9.84 22.12 11.16
N ILE A 136 -10.22 22.43 12.39
CA ILE A 136 -11.57 22.94 12.71
C ILE A 136 -11.49 24.21 13.55
N GLU A 137 -12.54 25.00 13.54
CA GLU A 137 -12.70 26.14 14.45
C GLU A 137 -13.54 25.69 15.66
N VAL A 138 -13.00 25.83 16.88
CA VAL A 138 -13.71 25.55 18.13
C VAL A 138 -13.77 26.83 18.95
N ASN A 139 -14.97 27.40 19.13
CA ASN A 139 -15.19 28.63 19.92
C ASN A 139 -14.26 29.79 19.52
N GLY A 140 -13.97 29.97 18.23
CA GLY A 140 -13.08 31.02 17.72
C GLY A 140 -11.59 30.70 17.84
N LYS A 141 -11.24 29.51 18.32
CA LYS A 141 -9.87 29.00 18.46
C LYS A 141 -9.59 27.93 17.41
N LEU A 142 -8.31 27.74 17.11
CA LEU A 142 -7.84 26.68 16.23
C LEU A 142 -7.99 25.34 16.94
N GLY A 143 -8.60 24.37 16.26
CA GLY A 143 -8.70 23.00 16.72
C GLY A 143 -8.20 22.01 15.67
N MET A 144 -7.76 20.86 16.15
CA MET A 144 -7.38 19.70 15.35
C MET A 144 -8.19 18.51 15.82
N MET A 145 -8.61 17.67 14.89
CA MET A 145 -9.45 16.53 15.22
C MET A 145 -8.98 15.26 14.53
N LYS A 146 -8.98 14.15 15.27
CA LYS A 146 -8.65 12.81 14.79
C LYS A 146 -9.71 11.83 15.27
N TYR A 147 -10.08 10.87 14.43
CA TYR A 147 -10.93 9.75 14.82
C TYR A 147 -10.08 8.56 15.27
N SER A 148 -10.53 7.81 16.25
CA SER A 148 -9.97 6.50 16.57
C SER A 148 -10.14 5.55 15.38
N ASP A 149 -9.09 4.79 15.03
CA ASP A 149 -9.08 3.85 13.92
C ASP A 149 -10.36 3.02 13.81
N TYR A 150 -10.84 2.85 12.56
CA TYR A 150 -12.04 2.15 12.08
C TYR A 150 -12.35 0.77 12.68
N LEU A 151 -11.44 0.22 13.48
CA LEU A 151 -11.47 -1.15 13.98
C LEU A 151 -11.69 -1.27 15.49
N PHE A 152 -11.51 -0.19 16.29
CA PHE A 152 -11.46 -0.32 17.76
C PHE A 152 -12.03 0.84 18.60
N GLY A 153 -12.66 1.87 18.04
CA GLY A 153 -13.25 2.92 18.87
C GLY A 153 -14.33 3.75 18.18
N ASN A 154 -15.20 4.35 18.99
CA ASN A 154 -16.18 5.36 18.59
C ASN A 154 -15.70 6.76 19.04
N ASP A 155 -14.38 6.93 19.15
CA ASP A 155 -13.79 8.04 19.88
C ASP A 155 -13.27 9.08 18.89
N ILE A 156 -13.55 10.34 19.18
CA ILE A 156 -13.00 11.48 18.47
C ILE A 156 -12.06 12.18 19.44
N TYR A 157 -10.80 12.27 19.07
CA TYR A 157 -9.82 13.07 19.77
C TYR A 157 -9.88 14.48 19.22
N LEU A 158 -10.20 15.43 20.08
CA LEU A 158 -10.28 16.85 19.76
C LEU A 158 -9.19 17.59 20.53
N TRP A 159 -8.33 18.31 19.82
CA TRP A 159 -7.34 19.20 20.39
C TRP A 159 -7.71 20.64 20.08
N VAL A 160 -7.67 21.51 21.07
CA VAL A 160 -7.94 22.95 20.92
C VAL A 160 -6.72 23.72 21.36
N PHE A 161 -6.29 24.66 20.52
CA PHE A 161 -5.17 25.56 20.78
C PHE A 161 -5.64 26.69 21.70
N GLU A 162 -5.04 26.77 22.89
CA GLU A 162 -5.39 27.72 23.94
C GLU A 162 -4.39 28.89 24.02
N GLU A 163 -4.74 29.90 24.82
CA GLU A 163 -3.82 31.01 25.13
C GLU A 163 -2.57 30.46 25.84
N HIS A 164 -1.38 30.97 25.47
CA HIS A 164 -0.03 30.51 25.89
C HIS A 164 0.59 29.33 25.11
N GLU A 165 0.13 29.05 23.88
CA GLU A 165 0.69 28.00 23.01
C GLU A 165 0.51 26.57 23.54
N GLU A 166 -0.45 26.35 24.43
CA GLU A 166 -0.77 25.02 24.95
C GLU A 166 -1.95 24.39 24.21
N TRP A 167 -1.83 23.11 23.86
CA TRP A 167 -2.92 22.31 23.30
C TRP A 167 -3.65 21.57 24.41
N LYS A 168 -4.97 21.74 24.50
CA LYS A 168 -5.83 20.91 25.36
C LYS A 168 -6.51 19.84 24.55
N HIS A 169 -6.54 18.61 25.06
CA HIS A 169 -7.23 17.50 24.41
C HIS A 169 -8.51 17.10 25.14
N GLU A 170 -9.53 16.69 24.40
CA GLU A 170 -10.76 16.06 24.88
C GLU A 170 -11.09 14.86 23.99
N ILE A 171 -11.67 13.81 24.58
CA ILE A 171 -12.12 12.62 23.84
C ILE A 171 -13.65 12.65 23.82
N LEU A 172 -14.24 12.63 22.63
CA LEU A 172 -15.68 12.61 22.41
C LEU A 172 -16.10 11.19 22.00
N HIS A 173 -16.94 10.55 22.80
CA HIS A 173 -17.45 9.22 22.51
C HIS A 173 -18.76 9.31 21.72
N ILE A 174 -18.78 8.81 20.49
CA ILE A 174 -20.00 8.77 19.65
C ILE A 174 -20.94 7.67 20.19
N PRO A 175 -22.20 8.00 20.51
CA PRO A 175 -23.18 7.03 20.97
C PRO A 175 -23.78 6.25 19.79
N LEU A 176 -23.03 5.28 19.26
CA LEU A 176 -23.54 4.35 18.26
C LEU A 176 -24.51 3.36 18.92
N GLU A 177 -25.75 3.27 18.42
CA GLU A 177 -26.79 2.36 18.94
C GLU A 177 -26.67 0.93 18.38
N ARG A 178 -25.77 0.67 17.41
CA ARG A 178 -25.58 -0.62 16.72
C ARG A 178 -24.09 -1.05 16.66
N GLU A 179 -23.83 -2.35 16.62
CA GLU A 179 -22.46 -2.90 16.66
C GLU A 179 -21.59 -2.50 15.44
N PRO A 180 -20.31 -2.12 15.64
CA PRO A 180 -19.46 -1.49 14.63
C PRO A 180 -18.99 -2.40 13.47
N ASN A 181 -19.32 -3.70 13.46
CA ASN A 181 -18.80 -4.63 12.44
C ASN A 181 -19.63 -4.68 11.14
N GLU A 182 -20.76 -3.98 11.07
CA GLU A 182 -21.65 -3.98 9.90
C GLU A 182 -21.52 -2.75 9.01
N PHE A 183 -20.65 -1.78 9.35
CA PHE A 183 -20.67 -0.45 8.74
C PHE A 183 -19.31 -0.04 8.16
N TYR A 184 -19.30 0.53 6.96
CA TYR A 184 -18.16 1.33 6.50
C TYR A 184 -18.29 2.74 7.08
N PHE A 185 -17.49 3.04 8.10
CA PHE A 185 -17.37 4.38 8.64
C PHE A 185 -16.47 5.19 7.71
N ASP A 186 -16.98 6.29 7.15
CA ASP A 186 -16.20 7.23 6.34
C ASP A 186 -16.73 8.64 6.64
N PRO A 187 -16.08 9.41 7.53
CA PRO A 187 -16.53 10.74 7.91
C PRO A 187 -16.23 11.72 6.77
N PHE A 188 -17.11 11.78 5.77
CA PHE A 188 -16.91 12.63 4.59
C PHE A 188 -17.11 14.14 4.85
N MET A 189 -17.80 14.54 5.91
CA MET A 189 -18.05 15.96 6.19
C MET A 189 -18.07 16.27 7.68
N ILE A 190 -17.17 17.19 8.07
CA ILE A 190 -17.14 17.84 9.38
C ILE A 190 -17.32 19.33 9.14
N ARG A 191 -18.40 19.90 9.68
CA ARG A 191 -18.59 21.36 9.69
C ARG A 191 -19.07 21.83 11.04
N LYS A 192 -18.62 23.03 11.41
CA LYS A 192 -19.19 23.83 12.49
C LYS A 192 -20.58 24.29 12.09
N TYR A 193 -21.54 24.14 13.01
CA TYR A 193 -22.88 24.70 12.89
C TYR A 193 -23.14 25.63 14.09
N GLY A 194 -23.34 26.92 13.84
CA GLY A 194 -23.45 27.90 14.92
C GLY A 194 -22.15 28.04 15.72
N ALA A 195 -22.22 28.65 16.91
CA ALA A 195 -21.04 28.90 17.74
C ALA A 195 -20.56 27.66 18.53
N GLU A 196 -21.45 26.71 18.82
CA GLU A 196 -21.24 25.68 19.87
C GLU A 196 -21.56 24.23 19.42
N GLU A 197 -21.81 23.97 18.13
CA GLU A 197 -22.14 22.62 17.65
C GLU A 197 -21.20 22.14 16.53
N ILE A 198 -20.83 20.86 16.58
CA ILE A 198 -20.04 20.16 15.56
C ILE A 198 -20.93 19.09 14.91
N VAL A 199 -21.01 19.10 13.58
CA VAL A 199 -21.79 18.12 12.81
C VAL A 199 -20.88 17.09 12.17
N PHE A 200 -21.24 15.83 12.35
CA PHE A 200 -20.58 14.63 11.88
C PHE A 200 -21.51 13.91 10.91
N ALA A 201 -21.12 13.79 9.63
CA ALA A 201 -21.86 12.98 8.67
C ALA A 201 -21.22 11.58 8.58
N ILE A 202 -22.00 10.54 8.85
CA ILE A 202 -21.57 9.15 8.87
C ILE A 202 -22.37 8.38 7.82
N HIS A 203 -21.66 7.81 6.84
CA HIS A 203 -22.27 6.90 5.87
C HIS A 203 -22.38 5.51 6.49
N ILE A 204 -23.55 4.88 6.38
CA ILE A 204 -23.80 3.53 6.91
C ILE A 204 -24.23 2.64 5.73
N THR A 205 -23.32 1.80 5.24
CA THR A 205 -23.61 0.77 4.23
C THR A 205 -23.93 -0.55 4.93
N SER A 206 -25.11 -1.12 4.68
CA SER A 206 -25.38 -2.52 5.07
C SER A 206 -25.15 -3.46 3.88
N ARG A 207 -24.83 -4.74 4.13
CA ARG A 207 -24.75 -5.78 3.09
C ARG A 207 -26.09 -6.01 2.36
N SER A 208 -27.18 -5.46 2.86
CA SER A 208 -28.53 -5.55 2.32
C SER A 208 -29.03 -4.19 1.83
N HIS A 209 -28.36 -3.61 0.83
CA HIS A 209 -28.84 -2.55 -0.08
C HIS A 209 -29.50 -1.25 0.45
N ASP A 210 -29.68 -1.07 1.75
CA ASP A 210 -30.18 0.17 2.34
C ASP A 210 -28.99 1.02 2.80
N ASP A 211 -28.55 1.94 1.95
CA ASP A 211 -27.56 2.97 2.28
C ASP A 211 -28.24 4.05 3.12
N VAL A 212 -27.85 4.19 4.39
CA VAL A 212 -28.39 5.19 5.30
C VAL A 212 -27.31 6.20 5.64
N LEU A 213 -27.59 7.49 5.46
CA LEU A 213 -26.71 8.56 5.91
C LEU A 213 -27.19 9.04 7.28
N VAL A 214 -26.34 8.93 8.30
CA VAL A 214 -26.64 9.35 9.68
C VAL A 214 -25.80 10.57 10.04
N PHE A 215 -26.46 11.61 10.53
CA PHE A 215 -25.78 12.81 11.00
C PHE A 215 -25.78 12.81 12.53
N TYR A 216 -24.61 12.84 13.14
CA TYR A 216 -24.42 13.08 14.56
C TYR A 216 -24.07 14.56 14.77
N ILE A 217 -24.63 15.18 15.80
CA ILE A 217 -24.34 16.55 16.18
C ILE A 217 -23.93 16.54 17.64
N TYR A 218 -22.75 17.05 17.91
CA TYR A 218 -22.23 17.22 19.26
C TYR A 218 -22.41 18.67 19.72
N ASP A 219 -23.09 18.85 20.84
CA ASP A 219 -23.21 20.12 21.55
C ASP A 219 -22.03 20.26 22.51
N MET A 220 -21.13 21.21 22.21
CA MET A 220 -19.91 21.46 22.98
C MET A 220 -20.20 22.03 24.38
N LYS A 221 -21.33 22.72 24.56
CA LYS A 221 -21.70 23.39 25.81
C LYS A 221 -22.32 22.42 26.80
N ASN A 222 -23.27 21.62 26.32
CA ASN A 222 -24.00 20.66 27.15
C ASN A 222 -23.34 19.27 27.16
N LYS A 223 -22.27 19.07 26.37
CA LYS A 223 -21.58 17.79 26.18
C LYS A 223 -22.55 16.65 25.85
N SER A 224 -23.42 16.91 24.89
CA SER A 224 -24.52 16.01 24.54
C SER A 224 -24.58 15.74 23.05
N TRP A 225 -25.10 14.57 22.69
CA TRP A 225 -25.23 14.13 21.31
C TRP A 225 -26.68 14.11 20.88
N ARG A 226 -26.92 14.46 19.62
CA ARG A 226 -28.18 14.23 18.92
C ARG A 226 -27.87 13.67 17.53
N HIS A 227 -28.75 12.85 16.97
CA HIS A 227 -28.56 12.32 15.63
C HIS A 227 -29.87 12.24 14.84
N PHE A 228 -29.77 12.15 13.52
CA PHE A 228 -30.89 11.85 12.64
C PHE A 228 -30.44 11.05 11.42
N GLU A 229 -31.34 10.23 10.87
CA GLU A 229 -31.09 9.36 9.71
C GLU A 229 -31.79 9.89 8.45
N VAL A 230 -31.18 9.65 7.29
CA VAL A 230 -31.76 9.93 5.97
C VAL A 230 -31.81 8.62 5.17
N GLN A 231 -33.01 8.10 4.92
CA GLN A 231 -33.26 6.73 4.40
C GLN A 231 -33.48 6.62 2.87
N GLU A 232 -33.49 7.72 2.11
CA GLU A 232 -33.64 7.66 0.64
C GLU A 232 -32.79 8.76 -0.03
N PHE A 233 -31.67 8.37 -0.64
CA PHE A 233 -30.91 9.23 -1.56
C PHE A 233 -31.32 8.92 -3.01
N PRO A 234 -31.86 9.89 -3.78
CA PRO A 234 -32.28 9.62 -5.14
C PRO A 234 -31.06 9.54 -6.08
N GLY A 235 -30.71 8.31 -6.48
CA GLY A 235 -29.88 8.03 -7.66
C GLY A 235 -28.55 7.33 -7.37
N GLN A 236 -28.29 6.24 -8.10
CA GLN A 236 -26.97 5.62 -8.24
C GLN A 236 -25.97 6.67 -8.75
N ILE A 237 -25.16 7.22 -7.87
CA ILE A 237 -23.97 8.00 -8.23
C ILE A 237 -22.79 7.15 -7.79
N GLU A 238 -22.04 6.62 -8.75
CA GLU A 238 -20.71 6.03 -8.49
C GLU A 238 -19.87 7.08 -7.76
N MET A 239 -19.64 6.87 -6.46
CA MET A 239 -18.86 7.77 -5.61
C MET A 239 -17.39 7.71 -6.02
N ASN A 240 -17.00 8.57 -6.94
CA ASN A 240 -15.60 8.80 -7.27
C ASN A 240 -14.97 9.67 -6.16
N ARG A 241 -14.18 9.03 -5.28
CA ARG A 241 -13.63 9.61 -4.03
C ARG A 241 -12.80 10.89 -4.22
N SER A 242 -12.34 11.18 -5.44
CA SER A 242 -11.43 12.29 -5.75
C SER A 242 -12.10 13.60 -6.18
N ARG A 243 -13.44 13.70 -6.21
CA ARG A 243 -14.14 14.93 -6.68
C ARG A 243 -15.19 15.52 -5.73
N LEU A 244 -15.29 15.02 -4.50
CA LEU A 244 -16.30 15.48 -3.53
C LEU A 244 -15.76 16.59 -2.63
N VAL A 245 -15.52 17.77 -3.20
CA VAL A 245 -15.27 19.00 -2.43
C VAL A 245 -16.30 20.03 -2.87
N GLN A 246 -17.27 20.30 -1.98
CA GLN A 246 -18.40 21.25 -2.06
C GLN A 246 -19.78 20.66 -2.40
N TRP A 247 -20.63 20.52 -1.37
CA TRP A 247 -22.08 20.36 -1.56
C TRP A 247 -22.88 21.27 -0.59
N PRO A 248 -23.56 22.33 -1.09
CA PRO A 248 -24.42 23.19 -0.27
C PRO A 248 -25.91 22.78 -0.18
N LEU A 249 -26.36 21.77 -0.93
CA LEU A 249 -27.82 21.52 -1.11
C LEU A 249 -28.57 20.97 0.11
N LEU A 250 -27.91 20.42 1.14
CA LEU A 250 -28.61 19.84 2.30
C LEU A 250 -29.24 20.91 3.21
N TYR A 251 -28.72 22.15 3.21
CA TYR A 251 -29.34 23.29 3.91
C TYR A 251 -30.73 23.62 3.35
N HIS A 252 -30.93 23.48 2.03
CA HIS A 252 -32.23 23.69 1.40
C HIS A 252 -33.24 22.58 1.75
N LEU A 253 -32.79 21.33 1.97
CA LEU A 253 -33.69 20.21 2.27
C LEU A 253 -34.21 20.24 3.72
N TYR A 254 -33.37 20.65 4.69
CA TYR A 254 -33.79 20.80 6.10
C TYR A 254 -34.86 21.89 6.28
N HIS A 255 -34.78 22.98 5.52
CA HIS A 255 -35.74 24.09 5.61
C HIS A 255 -36.99 23.93 4.71
N HIS A 256 -36.95 23.14 3.63
CA HIS A 256 -38.12 22.94 2.75
C HIS A 256 -38.98 21.72 3.07
N LYS A 257 -38.54 20.80 3.93
CA LYS A 257 -39.36 19.67 4.39
C LYS A 257 -39.64 19.79 5.87
N GLN A 258 -40.79 20.40 6.20
CA GLN A 258 -41.63 19.92 7.30
C GLN A 258 -41.97 18.44 7.02
N LEU A 259 -41.05 17.53 7.34
CA LEU A 259 -41.35 16.10 7.41
C LEU A 259 -42.10 15.89 8.71
N ARG A 260 -43.43 15.80 8.55
CA ARG A 260 -44.39 15.44 9.58
C ARG A 260 -43.86 14.26 10.40
N SER A 261 -43.82 14.44 11.72
CA SER A 261 -43.88 13.37 12.71
C SER A 261 -44.89 12.30 12.25
N ARG A 262 -44.39 11.10 11.96
CA ARG A 262 -45.21 9.88 12.01
C ARG A 262 -44.80 9.12 13.27
N ARG A 263 -45.69 9.19 14.27
CA ARG A 263 -45.82 8.19 15.32
C ARG A 263 -46.08 6.81 14.70
N GLY A 264 -45.48 5.77 15.29
CA GLY A 264 -45.67 4.35 14.98
C GLY A 264 -44.39 3.76 14.39
N PHE A 265 -43.65 2.87 15.05
CA PHE A 265 -44.05 1.77 15.92
C PHE A 265 -43.20 1.71 17.18
N LEU A 266 -43.86 1.79 18.35
CA LEU A 266 -43.33 1.25 19.60
C LEU A 266 -43.59 -0.26 19.57
N THR A 267 -42.56 -1.08 19.68
CA THR A 267 -42.76 -2.43 20.22
C THR A 267 -42.93 -2.28 21.73
N GLU A 268 -44.19 -2.12 22.15
CA GLU A 268 -44.60 -2.32 23.55
C GLU A 268 -44.34 -3.78 23.93
N SER A 269 -43.38 -3.98 24.82
CA SER A 269 -43.39 -5.13 25.72
C SER A 269 -44.59 -4.98 26.66
N LEU A 270 -45.68 -5.67 26.35
CA LEU A 270 -46.82 -5.82 27.25
C LEU A 270 -46.53 -6.94 28.25
N MET A 271 -46.14 -6.55 29.46
CA MET A 271 -46.37 -7.37 30.65
C MET A 271 -47.87 -7.57 30.83
N SER A 272 -48.33 -8.82 30.94
CA SER A 272 -49.65 -9.13 31.50
C SER A 272 -49.50 -9.63 32.94
N PRO A 273 -50.28 -9.10 33.89
CA PRO A 273 -50.19 -9.48 35.29
C PRO A 273 -51.08 -10.71 35.55
N ASN A 274 -50.49 -11.90 35.51
CA ASN A 274 -50.78 -12.98 36.46
C ASN A 274 -49.87 -14.19 36.20
N GLY A 275 -49.16 -14.59 37.26
CA GLY A 275 -48.08 -15.57 37.23
C GLY A 275 -48.47 -16.96 36.72
N LYS A 276 -47.69 -17.42 35.74
CA LYS A 276 -47.01 -18.72 35.64
C LYS A 276 -46.47 -18.83 34.22
N GLU A 277 -45.18 -18.52 34.04
CA GLU A 277 -44.49 -18.92 32.81
C GLU A 277 -44.33 -20.45 32.83
N ILE A 278 -45.04 -21.10 31.91
CA ILE A 278 -44.72 -22.47 31.50
C ILE A 278 -43.46 -22.35 30.67
N ALA A 279 -42.32 -22.71 31.24
CA ALA A 279 -41.06 -22.81 30.53
C ALA A 279 -41.18 -23.88 29.43
N CYS A 280 -41.36 -23.44 28.18
CA CYS A 280 -41.14 -24.30 27.03
C CYS A 280 -39.63 -24.33 26.77
N GLN A 281 -38.94 -25.30 27.39
CA GLN A 281 -37.55 -25.62 27.08
C GLN A 281 -37.43 -26.16 25.65
N SER A 282 -37.41 -25.29 24.64
CA SER A 282 -36.68 -25.61 23.41
C SER A 282 -35.24 -25.18 23.64
N VAL A 283 -34.41 -26.10 24.10
CA VAL A 283 -32.96 -25.94 24.02
C VAL A 283 -32.66 -25.68 22.54
N ALA A 284 -32.32 -24.44 22.16
CA ALA A 284 -31.78 -24.17 20.85
C ALA A 284 -30.53 -25.05 20.72
N LEU A 285 -30.66 -26.15 19.99
CA LEU A 285 -29.58 -27.11 19.78
C LEU A 285 -28.43 -26.32 19.16
N ASP A 286 -27.28 -26.31 19.83
CA ASP A 286 -26.04 -25.74 19.31
C ASP A 286 -25.55 -26.62 18.16
N VAL A 287 -26.17 -26.43 16.98
CA VAL A 287 -25.94 -27.23 15.76
C VAL A 287 -24.47 -27.12 15.36
N LEU A 288 -23.87 -25.95 15.48
CA LEU A 288 -22.47 -25.70 15.16
C LEU A 288 -21.52 -26.51 16.05
N SER A 289 -21.75 -26.53 17.37
CA SER A 289 -20.93 -27.36 18.28
C SER A 289 -21.22 -28.87 18.19
N SER A 290 -22.25 -29.29 17.46
CA SER A 290 -22.56 -30.70 17.22
C SER A 290 -21.87 -31.28 15.99
N LEU A 291 -21.23 -30.44 15.17
CA LEU A 291 -20.49 -30.87 13.99
C LEU A 291 -19.22 -31.66 14.36
N PRO A 292 -18.82 -32.65 13.54
CA PRO A 292 -17.53 -33.32 13.69
C PRO A 292 -16.33 -32.37 13.60
N GLU A 293 -15.25 -32.67 14.33
CA GLU A 293 -14.08 -31.78 14.45
C GLU A 293 -13.45 -31.44 13.10
N ASN A 294 -13.38 -32.41 12.18
CA ASN A 294 -12.85 -32.20 10.84
C ASN A 294 -13.69 -31.19 10.05
N VAL A 295 -15.02 -31.23 10.19
CA VAL A 295 -15.93 -30.28 9.51
C VAL A 295 -15.76 -28.88 10.10
N ILE A 296 -15.63 -28.75 11.42
CA ILE A 296 -15.35 -27.47 12.07
C ILE A 296 -14.02 -26.91 11.58
N HIS A 297 -12.97 -27.74 11.50
CA HIS A 297 -11.68 -27.32 10.96
C HIS A 297 -11.77 -26.86 9.50
N ASP A 298 -12.53 -27.58 8.66
CA ASP A 298 -12.73 -27.20 7.27
C ASP A 298 -13.47 -25.87 7.15
N ILE A 299 -14.51 -25.63 7.96
CA ILE A 299 -15.22 -24.34 8.02
C ILE A 299 -14.25 -23.21 8.43
N LEU A 300 -13.50 -23.41 9.52
CA LEU A 300 -12.58 -22.41 10.05
C LEU A 300 -11.44 -22.08 9.09
N LYS A 301 -11.02 -23.04 8.24
CA LYS A 301 -9.98 -22.83 7.23
C LYS A 301 -10.38 -21.79 6.17
N PHE A 302 -11.67 -21.57 5.94
CA PHE A 302 -12.15 -20.56 4.98
C PHE A 302 -12.32 -19.16 5.61
N LEU A 303 -12.07 -19.03 6.91
CA LEU A 303 -12.21 -17.76 7.62
C LEU A 303 -10.82 -17.13 7.86
N PRO A 304 -10.70 -15.79 7.78
CA PRO A 304 -9.51 -15.08 8.22
C PRO A 304 -9.19 -15.39 9.68
N LEU A 305 -7.90 -15.41 10.05
CA LEU A 305 -7.46 -15.76 11.41
C LEU A 305 -8.16 -14.94 12.50
N ARG A 306 -8.47 -13.66 12.24
CA ARG A 306 -9.22 -12.80 13.15
C ARG A 306 -10.62 -13.37 13.44
N ASP A 307 -11.36 -13.74 12.41
CA ASP A 307 -12.73 -14.24 12.53
C ASP A 307 -12.75 -15.63 13.15
N VAL A 308 -11.78 -16.45 12.79
CA VAL A 308 -11.49 -17.74 13.42
C VAL A 308 -11.30 -17.59 14.94
N VAL A 309 -10.45 -16.65 15.37
CA VAL A 309 -10.24 -16.39 16.81
C VAL A 309 -11.52 -15.86 17.44
N ARG A 310 -12.28 -14.98 16.77
CA ARG A 310 -13.58 -14.47 17.28
C ARG A 310 -14.62 -15.56 17.49
N THR A 311 -14.52 -16.72 16.84
CA THR A 311 -15.43 -17.84 17.16
C THR A 311 -15.32 -18.30 18.63
N ASN A 312 -14.26 -17.92 19.34
CA ASN A 312 -14.06 -18.26 20.76
C ASN A 312 -15.16 -17.73 21.70
N ILE A 313 -15.93 -16.71 21.30
CA ILE A 313 -17.05 -16.16 22.10
C ILE A 313 -18.38 -16.88 21.84
N LEU A 314 -18.47 -17.74 20.82
CA LEU A 314 -19.74 -18.39 20.45
C LEU A 314 -20.22 -19.36 21.53
N SER A 315 -19.31 -20.15 22.10
CA SER A 315 -19.59 -20.99 23.26
C SER A 315 -18.30 -21.49 23.92
N THR A 316 -18.44 -22.09 25.11
CA THR A 316 -17.31 -22.72 25.81
C THR A 316 -16.63 -23.82 24.99
N LYS A 317 -17.36 -24.48 24.07
CA LYS A 317 -16.82 -25.49 23.16
C LYS A 317 -16.00 -24.90 22.02
N TRP A 318 -16.30 -23.67 21.59
CA TRP A 318 -15.59 -22.98 20.51
C TRP A 318 -14.33 -22.25 20.97
N ARG A 319 -14.22 -21.96 22.28
CA ARG A 319 -13.15 -21.16 22.91
C ARG A 319 -11.72 -21.48 22.43
N TYR A 320 -11.41 -22.75 22.17
CA TYR A 320 -10.06 -23.22 21.81
C TYR A 320 -9.98 -23.90 20.44
N LYS A 321 -11.02 -23.83 19.60
CA LYS A 321 -11.01 -24.49 18.28
C LYS A 321 -9.97 -23.88 17.35
N TRP A 322 -9.79 -22.56 17.42
CA TRP A 322 -8.79 -21.85 16.64
C TRP A 322 -7.34 -22.30 16.93
N CYS A 323 -7.08 -22.83 18.13
CA CYS A 323 -5.74 -23.17 18.59
C CYS A 323 -5.09 -24.33 17.82
N ARG A 324 -5.87 -25.13 17.07
CA ARG A 324 -5.37 -26.33 16.36
C ARG A 324 -5.33 -26.18 14.85
N ILE A 325 -5.59 -24.97 14.34
CA ILE A 325 -5.68 -24.75 12.90
C ILE A 325 -4.28 -24.74 12.30
N PRO A 326 -4.02 -25.54 11.25
CA PRO A 326 -2.69 -25.70 10.68
C PRO A 326 -2.35 -24.62 9.64
N GLN A 327 -3.27 -23.70 9.34
CA GLN A 327 -3.08 -22.62 8.37
C GLN A 327 -3.40 -21.29 9.02
N LEU A 328 -2.39 -20.43 9.16
CA LEU A 328 -2.51 -19.17 9.86
C LEU A 328 -2.05 -18.05 8.96
N GLU A 329 -2.87 -17.01 8.83
CA GLU A 329 -2.59 -15.83 8.02
C GLU A 329 -2.75 -14.60 8.92
N LEU A 330 -1.64 -13.89 9.14
CA LEU A 330 -1.57 -12.74 10.03
C LEU A 330 -1.08 -11.52 9.23
N HIS A 331 -2.01 -10.64 8.89
CA HIS A 331 -1.71 -9.39 8.19
C HIS A 331 -1.85 -8.22 9.17
N ILE A 332 -0.76 -7.48 9.37
CA ILE A 332 -0.66 -6.34 10.27
C ILE A 332 -0.47 -5.10 9.41
N ALA A 333 -1.59 -4.50 9.05
CA ALA A 333 -1.65 -3.32 8.21
C ALA A 333 -1.01 -2.08 8.87
N PRO A 334 -0.55 -1.09 8.08
CA PRO A 334 0.10 0.12 8.61
C PRO A 334 -0.80 0.90 9.58
N TRP A 335 -2.09 0.99 9.28
CA TRP A 335 -3.07 1.72 10.09
C TRP A 335 -3.46 1.01 11.41
N LEU A 336 -3.02 -0.23 11.65
CA LEU A 336 -3.16 -0.85 12.98
C LEU A 336 -2.13 -0.29 13.99
N VAL A 337 -1.26 0.64 13.54
CA VAL A 337 0.00 1.03 14.18
C VAL A 337 0.15 2.55 14.36
N GLU A 338 -0.93 3.32 14.17
CA GLU A 338 -0.91 4.79 14.30
C GLU A 338 -0.58 5.31 15.71
N ASP A 339 -0.64 4.46 16.73
CA ASP A 339 0.01 4.68 18.01
C ASP A 339 1.07 3.58 18.25
N LEU A 340 2.35 3.93 18.11
CA LEU A 340 3.50 3.02 18.26
C LEU A 340 3.48 2.25 19.59
N ARG A 341 2.84 2.78 20.64
CA ARG A 341 2.70 2.10 21.94
C ARG A 341 1.51 1.15 21.98
N SER A 342 0.32 1.61 21.63
CA SER A 342 -0.91 0.81 21.69
C SER A 342 -0.90 -0.37 20.70
N SER A 343 -0.28 -0.17 19.54
CA SER A 343 -0.14 -1.20 18.50
C SER A 343 0.93 -2.24 18.78
N SER A 344 2.05 -1.84 19.39
CA SER A 344 3.03 -2.79 19.96
C SER A 344 2.34 -3.67 21.00
N ILE A 345 1.48 -3.10 21.85
CA ILE A 345 0.70 -3.86 22.82
C ILE A 345 -0.30 -4.80 22.14
N GLN A 346 -1.03 -4.36 21.11
CA GLN A 346 -1.99 -5.22 20.40
C GLN A 346 -1.30 -6.34 19.61
N PHE A 347 -0.24 -6.03 18.87
CA PHE A 347 0.61 -7.00 18.19
C PHE A 347 1.18 -8.02 19.18
N ASN A 348 1.71 -7.55 20.30
CA ASN A 348 2.25 -8.40 21.35
C ASN A 348 1.17 -9.27 22.00
N LYS A 349 -0.06 -8.77 22.15
CA LYS A 349 -1.19 -9.58 22.62
C LYS A 349 -1.54 -10.69 21.62
N ILE A 350 -1.65 -10.36 20.33
CA ILE A 350 -1.95 -11.36 19.29
C ILE A 350 -0.86 -12.42 19.24
N LEU A 351 0.41 -12.01 19.20
CA LEU A 351 1.54 -12.94 19.26
C LEU A 351 1.53 -13.73 20.56
N TYR A 352 1.34 -13.11 21.71
CA TYR A 352 1.26 -13.82 22.98
C TYR A 352 0.17 -14.90 22.96
N HIS A 353 -1.02 -14.58 22.46
CA HIS A 353 -2.10 -15.56 22.33
C HIS A 353 -1.71 -16.69 21.37
N LEU A 354 -1.17 -16.36 20.20
CA LEU A 354 -0.72 -17.36 19.23
C LEU A 354 0.35 -18.29 19.83
N LEU A 355 1.41 -17.71 20.39
CA LEU A 355 2.55 -18.41 20.96
C LEU A 355 2.17 -19.27 22.18
N THR A 356 1.14 -18.86 22.93
CA THR A 356 0.73 -19.52 24.18
C THR A 356 -0.30 -20.61 23.95
N PHE A 357 -1.27 -20.38 23.07
CA PHE A 357 -2.45 -21.25 22.96
C PHE A 357 -2.41 -22.14 21.73
N HIS A 358 -1.69 -21.78 20.67
CA HIS A 358 -1.63 -22.64 19.49
C HIS A 358 -0.95 -23.97 19.82
N ALA A 359 -1.60 -25.05 19.42
CA ALA A 359 -1.21 -26.41 19.73
C ALA A 359 -1.32 -27.28 18.47
N GLY A 360 -0.19 -27.84 18.06
CA GLY A 360 -0.10 -28.74 16.91
C GLY A 360 0.71 -28.14 15.75
N PRO A 361 0.89 -28.91 14.67
CA PRO A 361 1.72 -28.48 13.56
C PRO A 361 1.06 -27.34 12.78
N ILE A 362 1.87 -26.36 12.39
CA ILE A 362 1.49 -25.29 11.48
C ILE A 362 2.01 -25.69 10.11
N SER A 363 1.13 -26.00 9.18
CA SER A 363 1.52 -26.37 7.81
C SER A 363 1.84 -25.14 6.95
N LYS A 364 1.04 -24.07 7.11
CA LYS A 364 1.13 -22.83 6.33
C LYS A 364 1.07 -21.63 7.28
N PHE A 365 2.03 -20.73 7.17
CA PHE A 365 2.06 -19.47 7.91
C PHE A 365 2.33 -18.32 6.93
N ILE A 366 1.39 -17.39 6.84
CA ILE A 366 1.56 -16.13 6.10
C ILE A 366 1.59 -14.99 7.10
N PHE A 367 2.58 -14.12 6.97
CA PHE A 367 2.76 -12.95 7.79
C PHE A 367 3.05 -11.74 6.91
N SER A 368 2.31 -10.66 7.13
CA SER A 368 2.60 -9.37 6.51
C SER A 368 2.68 -8.31 7.59
N LEU A 369 3.80 -7.59 7.64
CA LEU A 369 4.02 -6.47 8.54
C LEU A 369 4.36 -5.25 7.71
N TYR A 370 3.55 -4.20 7.80
CA TYR A 370 3.73 -2.97 7.02
C TYR A 370 4.29 -1.81 7.87
N THR A 371 5.09 -2.11 8.89
CA THR A 371 5.56 -1.13 9.90
C THR A 371 6.95 -1.47 10.40
N ASN A 372 7.77 -0.47 10.75
CA ASN A 372 9.19 -0.66 11.06
C ASN A 372 9.48 -1.90 11.94
N GLY A 373 10.17 -2.86 11.35
CA GLY A 373 10.57 -4.12 11.98
C GLY A 373 11.83 -4.03 12.85
N ARG A 374 12.52 -2.87 12.87
CA ARG A 374 13.74 -2.69 13.67
C ARG A 374 13.45 -2.88 15.16
N GLY A 375 14.19 -3.78 15.81
CA GLY A 375 14.23 -3.90 17.27
C GLY A 375 12.99 -4.53 17.92
N ARG A 376 12.27 -5.43 17.22
CA ARG A 376 11.10 -6.14 17.76
C ARG A 376 11.43 -7.59 18.16
N PRO A 377 11.81 -7.86 19.43
CA PRO A 377 12.14 -9.21 19.90
C PRO A 377 10.96 -10.19 19.81
N GLU A 378 9.73 -9.70 19.67
CA GLU A 378 8.54 -10.54 19.51
C GLU A 378 8.48 -11.22 18.15
N LEU A 379 9.07 -10.61 17.10
CA LEU A 379 9.27 -11.27 15.82
C LEU A 379 10.21 -12.46 15.97
N ASP A 380 11.29 -12.31 16.73
CA ASP A 380 12.24 -13.40 16.97
C ASP A 380 11.59 -14.55 17.74
N LYS A 381 10.72 -14.23 18.71
CA LYS A 381 9.89 -15.24 19.40
C LYS A 381 8.93 -15.95 18.44
N LEU A 382 8.33 -15.23 17.49
CA LEU A 382 7.49 -15.81 16.45
C LEU A 382 8.30 -16.76 15.56
N VAL A 383 9.45 -16.33 15.05
CA VAL A 383 10.32 -17.18 14.22
C VAL A 383 10.77 -18.43 14.99
N TYR A 384 11.14 -18.29 16.27
CA TYR A 384 11.51 -19.41 17.13
C TYR A 384 10.35 -20.39 17.39
N PHE A 385 9.13 -19.87 17.54
CA PHE A 385 7.95 -20.70 17.67
C PHE A 385 7.68 -21.47 16.38
N LEU A 386 7.69 -20.80 15.22
CA LEU A 386 7.44 -21.44 13.93
C LEU A 386 8.46 -22.55 13.62
N SER A 387 9.72 -22.36 14.01
CA SER A 387 10.75 -23.35 13.77
C SER A 387 10.53 -24.69 14.47
N ARG A 388 9.74 -24.70 15.55
CA ARG A 388 9.38 -25.91 16.31
C ARG A 388 8.02 -26.51 15.93
N ASN A 389 7.25 -25.84 15.07
CA ASN A 389 5.89 -26.24 14.71
C ASN A 389 5.75 -26.89 13.33
N GLY A 390 6.87 -27.30 12.71
CA GLY A 390 6.85 -28.13 11.50
C GLY A 390 6.33 -27.41 10.24
N VAL A 391 6.59 -26.11 10.13
CA VAL A 391 6.16 -25.26 9.01
C VAL A 391 6.67 -25.76 7.67
N GLN A 392 5.75 -25.89 6.71
CA GLN A 392 6.04 -26.34 5.34
C GLN A 392 5.94 -25.19 4.32
N HIS A 393 4.99 -24.28 4.52
CA HIS A 393 4.84 -23.08 3.69
C HIS A 393 4.95 -21.85 4.59
N LEU A 394 5.96 -21.01 4.33
CA LEU A 394 6.23 -19.82 5.10
C LEU A 394 6.33 -18.62 4.16
N ASP A 395 5.48 -17.62 4.38
CA ASP A 395 5.51 -16.35 3.67
C ASP A 395 5.66 -15.22 4.69
N PHE A 396 6.78 -14.52 4.61
CA PHE A 396 7.09 -13.36 5.43
C PHE A 396 7.27 -12.13 4.55
N THR A 397 6.36 -11.19 4.68
CA THR A 397 6.39 -9.91 3.97
C THR A 397 6.57 -8.76 4.96
N PHE A 398 7.66 -8.02 4.84
CA PHE A 398 8.00 -6.88 5.69
C PHE A 398 8.05 -5.60 4.85
N CYS A 399 6.88 -5.00 4.56
CA CYS A 399 6.80 -3.81 3.72
C CYS A 399 7.35 -2.57 4.45
N GLY A 400 8.23 -1.80 3.78
CA GLY A 400 8.85 -0.59 4.35
C GLY A 400 9.88 -0.86 5.45
N CYS A 401 10.32 -2.12 5.61
CA CYS A 401 11.07 -2.60 6.77
C CYS A 401 12.43 -3.22 6.41
N SER A 402 13.23 -2.56 5.57
CA SER A 402 14.57 -2.98 5.15
C SER A 402 15.60 -3.19 6.29
N GLN A 403 15.16 -3.19 7.55
CA GLN A 403 15.96 -3.29 8.76
C GLN A 403 15.63 -4.52 9.63
N TYR A 404 14.63 -5.35 9.30
CA TYR A 404 14.41 -6.59 10.07
C TYR A 404 15.48 -7.62 9.74
N LYS A 405 16.30 -7.94 10.73
CA LYS A 405 17.33 -8.98 10.63
C LYS A 405 16.71 -10.33 10.95
N MET A 406 16.79 -11.26 9.99
CA MET A 406 16.22 -12.59 10.16
C MET A 406 16.86 -13.32 11.35
N HIS A 407 16.04 -13.75 12.32
CA HIS A 407 16.53 -14.46 13.50
C HIS A 407 17.06 -15.86 13.14
N SER A 408 18.15 -16.30 13.80
CA SER A 408 18.86 -17.54 13.47
C SER A 408 18.03 -18.82 13.59
N SER A 409 16.97 -18.82 14.41
CA SER A 409 16.05 -19.96 14.52
C SER A 409 15.30 -20.27 13.22
N PHE A 410 15.19 -19.31 12.31
CA PHE A 410 14.65 -19.51 10.96
C PHE A 410 15.33 -20.69 10.24
N PHE A 411 16.66 -20.79 10.37
CA PHE A 411 17.45 -21.85 9.74
C PHE A 411 17.21 -23.25 10.34
N THR A 412 16.40 -23.36 11.40
CA THR A 412 16.03 -24.65 12.00
C THR A 412 14.70 -25.21 11.48
N CYS A 413 13.99 -24.47 10.61
CA CYS A 413 12.73 -24.88 9.99
C CYS A 413 12.92 -26.02 8.97
N SER A 414 13.14 -27.25 9.46
CA SER A 414 13.52 -28.42 8.66
C SER A 414 12.43 -28.98 7.72
N GLN A 415 11.18 -28.56 7.90
CA GLN A 415 10.04 -29.07 7.11
C GLN A 415 9.65 -28.15 5.94
N LEU A 416 10.35 -27.03 5.74
CA LEU A 416 10.04 -26.05 4.71
C LEU A 416 10.09 -26.67 3.31
N ARG A 417 9.03 -26.41 2.55
CA ARG A 417 8.83 -26.76 1.13
C ARG A 417 8.67 -25.52 0.26
N TYR A 418 8.02 -24.49 0.79
CA TYR A 418 7.77 -23.23 0.11
C TYR A 418 8.14 -22.08 1.03
N LEU A 419 9.01 -21.20 0.55
CA LEU A 419 9.51 -20.07 1.30
C LEU A 419 9.41 -18.81 0.45
N SER A 420 8.73 -17.80 0.97
CA SER A 420 8.66 -16.46 0.43
C SER A 420 9.13 -15.49 1.50
N LEU A 421 10.18 -14.72 1.20
CA LEU A 421 10.70 -13.66 2.06
C LEU A 421 10.67 -12.35 1.30
N SER A 422 10.17 -11.30 1.95
CA SER A 422 10.20 -9.97 1.38
C SER A 422 10.52 -8.88 2.40
N GLY A 423 11.39 -7.94 2.03
CA GLY A 423 11.70 -6.75 2.83
C GLY A 423 12.49 -7.03 4.12
N CYS A 424 13.35 -8.06 4.14
CA CYS A 424 14.18 -8.42 5.30
C CYS A 424 15.66 -8.54 4.97
N GLU A 425 16.51 -8.57 6.00
CA GLU A 425 17.97 -8.72 5.88
C GLU A 425 18.44 -10.10 6.39
N ILE A 426 19.25 -10.80 5.59
CA ILE A 426 19.90 -12.07 5.94
C ILE A 426 21.42 -11.84 6.00
N GLN A 427 21.93 -11.61 7.22
CA GLN A 427 23.36 -11.27 7.41
C GLN A 427 24.27 -12.49 7.45
N ILE A 428 23.92 -13.52 8.24
CA ILE A 428 24.80 -14.65 8.54
C ILE A 428 23.98 -15.94 8.58
N VAL A 429 24.46 -16.96 7.87
CA VAL A 429 23.97 -18.32 8.00
C VAL A 429 24.68 -18.99 9.18
N PRO A 430 23.95 -19.53 10.18
CA PRO A 430 24.57 -20.22 11.29
C PRO A 430 25.44 -21.40 10.81
N PRO A 431 26.64 -21.62 11.36
CA PRO A 431 27.51 -22.74 10.94
C PRO A 431 26.88 -24.13 11.09
N ALA A 432 25.91 -24.26 12.01
CA ALA A 432 25.16 -25.49 12.24
C ALA A 432 24.03 -25.73 11.21
N PHE A 433 23.78 -24.77 10.31
CA PHE A 433 22.76 -24.90 9.28
C PHE A 433 23.16 -25.98 8.29
N LYS A 434 22.32 -27.01 8.19
CA LYS A 434 22.53 -28.15 7.28
C LYS A 434 21.78 -28.00 5.96
N GLY A 435 21.04 -26.91 5.75
CA GLY A 435 20.22 -26.75 4.56
C GLY A 435 18.74 -27.05 4.74
N PHE A 436 17.93 -26.47 3.85
CA PHE A 436 16.50 -26.76 3.75
C PHE A 436 16.27 -27.93 2.78
N HIS A 437 16.48 -29.16 3.27
CA HIS A 437 16.46 -30.39 2.49
C HIS A 437 15.13 -30.74 1.79
N LYS A 438 14.02 -30.10 2.20
CA LYS A 438 12.69 -30.32 1.64
C LYS A 438 12.20 -29.14 0.79
N LEU A 439 13.02 -28.09 0.63
CA LEU A 439 12.62 -26.86 -0.03
C LEU A 439 12.50 -27.09 -1.54
N ILE A 440 11.33 -26.75 -2.08
CA ILE A 440 10.96 -26.89 -3.49
C ILE A 440 10.94 -25.51 -4.16
N SER A 441 10.45 -24.48 -3.45
CA SER A 441 10.35 -23.12 -3.97
C SER A 441 10.93 -22.11 -2.99
N LEU A 442 11.80 -21.24 -3.49
CA LEU A 442 12.36 -20.09 -2.78
C LEU A 442 12.04 -18.81 -3.56
N LYS A 443 11.39 -17.85 -2.89
CA LYS A 443 11.14 -16.50 -3.39
C LYS A 443 11.77 -15.48 -2.45
N LEU A 444 12.59 -14.60 -2.99
CA LEU A 444 13.23 -13.49 -2.31
C LEU A 444 12.83 -12.20 -3.04
N SER A 445 12.15 -11.28 -2.35
CA SER A 445 11.70 -10.00 -2.92
C SER A 445 12.14 -8.82 -2.05
N GLU A 446 12.99 -7.91 -2.54
CA GLU A 446 13.53 -6.79 -1.76
C GLU A 446 14.26 -7.28 -0.49
N VAL A 447 15.04 -8.36 -0.62
CA VAL A 447 15.78 -8.97 0.49
C VAL A 447 17.24 -8.54 0.41
N THR A 448 17.77 -7.98 1.50
CA THR A 448 19.20 -7.66 1.61
C THR A 448 19.98 -8.93 2.01
N ILE A 449 20.74 -9.49 1.09
CA ILE A 449 21.51 -10.74 1.24
C ILE A 449 22.81 -10.61 0.43
N SER A 450 23.95 -11.06 0.98
CA SER A 450 25.23 -11.05 0.23
C SER A 450 25.35 -12.26 -0.70
N SER A 451 26.16 -12.12 -1.76
CA SER A 451 26.47 -13.20 -2.71
C SER A 451 26.99 -14.46 -1.99
N ILE A 452 27.96 -14.29 -1.08
CA ILE A 452 28.53 -15.39 -0.26
C ILE A 452 27.44 -16.17 0.50
N VAL A 453 26.47 -15.45 1.08
CA VAL A 453 25.38 -16.09 1.83
C VAL A 453 24.47 -16.87 0.88
N LEU A 454 24.11 -16.29 -0.26
CA LEU A 454 23.27 -16.95 -1.26
C LEU A 454 23.95 -18.20 -1.85
N GLU A 455 25.23 -18.10 -2.18
CA GLU A 455 26.08 -19.21 -2.67
C GLU A 455 26.19 -20.35 -1.64
N SER A 456 26.14 -20.04 -0.35
CA SER A 456 26.07 -21.06 0.69
C SER A 456 24.66 -21.64 0.90
N LEU A 457 23.61 -20.85 0.67
CA LEU A 457 22.23 -21.23 0.97
C LEU A 457 21.64 -22.16 -0.10
N ILE A 458 21.80 -21.82 -1.38
CA ILE A 458 21.15 -22.51 -2.50
C ILE A 458 21.63 -23.96 -2.67
N PRO A 459 22.94 -24.28 -2.66
CA PRO A 459 23.41 -25.66 -2.79
C PRO A 459 22.95 -26.57 -1.66
N ASN A 460 22.66 -25.99 -0.49
CA ASN A 460 22.11 -26.68 0.67
C ASN A 460 20.59 -26.91 0.58
N CYS A 461 19.96 -26.64 -0.57
CA CYS A 461 18.55 -26.89 -0.87
C CYS A 461 18.43 -27.89 -2.06
N PRO A 462 18.70 -29.20 -1.85
CA PRO A 462 18.87 -30.18 -2.94
C PRO A 462 17.61 -30.48 -3.75
N LEU A 463 16.41 -30.12 -3.26
CA LEU A 463 15.13 -30.33 -3.95
C LEU A 463 14.57 -29.04 -4.58
N LEU A 464 15.35 -27.96 -4.62
CA LEU A 464 14.89 -26.66 -5.09
C LEU A 464 14.60 -26.71 -6.60
N GLU A 465 13.33 -26.60 -6.96
CA GLU A 465 12.85 -26.59 -8.35
C GLU A 465 12.54 -25.17 -8.84
N GLN A 466 12.20 -24.24 -7.95
CA GLN A 466 11.86 -22.86 -8.28
C GLN A 466 12.65 -21.86 -7.43
N LEU A 467 13.30 -20.92 -8.09
CA LEU A 467 13.98 -19.78 -7.47
C LEU A 467 13.50 -18.48 -8.11
N VAL A 468 13.05 -17.54 -7.29
CA VAL A 468 12.65 -16.19 -7.70
C VAL A 468 13.43 -15.19 -6.87
N CYS A 469 14.18 -14.31 -7.53
CA CYS A 469 14.88 -13.19 -6.91
C CYS A 469 14.38 -11.90 -7.55
N ASP A 470 13.85 -10.99 -6.74
CA ASP A 470 13.21 -9.75 -7.17
C ASP A 470 13.72 -8.61 -6.29
N GLY A 471 14.36 -7.58 -6.85
CA GLY A 471 14.99 -6.51 -6.08
C GLY A 471 16.09 -7.00 -5.13
N VAL A 472 16.82 -8.05 -5.50
CA VAL A 472 17.95 -8.58 -4.71
C VAL A 472 19.24 -8.24 -5.45
N ALA A 473 19.97 -7.22 -4.97
CA ALA A 473 21.27 -6.86 -5.52
C ALA A 473 22.32 -7.90 -5.16
N ILE A 474 22.89 -8.55 -6.17
CA ILE A 474 23.92 -9.56 -5.98
C ILE A 474 25.11 -9.26 -6.90
N ASP A 475 26.28 -9.10 -6.29
CA ASP A 475 27.54 -8.96 -7.00
C ASP A 475 28.02 -10.35 -7.44
N ASP A 476 27.87 -10.67 -8.72
CA ASP A 476 28.38 -11.86 -9.42
C ASP A 476 28.19 -13.22 -8.70
N PRO A 477 26.95 -13.61 -8.33
CA PRO A 477 26.77 -14.88 -7.63
C PRO A 477 26.96 -16.05 -8.58
N GLU A 478 27.78 -17.02 -8.16
CA GLU A 478 27.93 -18.29 -8.86
C GLU A 478 27.00 -19.36 -8.26
N ILE A 479 25.73 -19.33 -8.67
CA ILE A 479 24.71 -20.20 -8.08
C ILE A 479 24.74 -21.59 -8.73
N SER A 480 24.95 -22.62 -7.90
CA SER A 480 24.80 -24.03 -8.29
C SER A 480 23.47 -24.57 -7.79
N ALA A 481 22.55 -24.89 -8.70
CA ALA A 481 21.19 -25.34 -8.38
C ALA A 481 20.81 -26.54 -9.26
N PRO A 482 21.26 -27.76 -8.89
CA PRO A 482 21.26 -28.91 -9.79
C PRO A 482 19.87 -29.45 -10.15
N MET A 483 18.84 -29.17 -9.34
CA MET A 483 17.45 -29.61 -9.56
C MET A 483 16.52 -28.47 -10.03
N LEU A 484 17.08 -27.29 -10.32
CA LEU A 484 16.30 -26.11 -10.65
C LEU A 484 15.59 -26.27 -11.99
N ARG A 485 14.28 -26.02 -12.01
CA ARG A 485 13.41 -26.08 -13.19
C ARG A 485 12.93 -24.72 -13.65
N SER A 486 12.78 -23.77 -12.72
CA SER A 486 12.31 -22.42 -12.99
C SER A 486 13.16 -21.40 -12.25
N PHE A 487 13.69 -20.44 -12.99
CA PHE A 487 14.45 -19.32 -12.44
C PHE A 487 13.88 -17.99 -12.94
N GLU A 488 13.61 -17.08 -12.00
CA GLU A 488 13.18 -15.71 -12.28
C GLU A 488 14.08 -14.71 -11.53
N TYR A 489 14.64 -13.77 -12.28
CA TYR A 489 15.48 -12.69 -11.76
C TYR A 489 14.94 -11.34 -12.24
N ILE A 490 14.66 -10.45 -11.29
CA ILE A 490 14.12 -9.10 -11.55
C ILE A 490 14.96 -8.13 -10.73
N GLU A 491 15.83 -7.36 -11.38
CA GLU A 491 16.62 -6.33 -10.68
C GLU A 491 17.06 -5.25 -11.66
N ASP A 492 17.07 -3.99 -11.24
CA ASP A 492 17.39 -2.87 -12.13
C ASP A 492 18.86 -2.86 -12.61
N GLU A 493 19.81 -3.41 -11.82
CA GLU A 493 21.26 -3.26 -12.03
C GLU A 493 22.09 -4.53 -11.69
N GLY A 494 21.47 -5.72 -11.73
CA GLY A 494 22.07 -6.96 -11.22
C GLY A 494 22.79 -7.87 -12.22
N PHE A 495 23.68 -8.71 -11.68
CA PHE A 495 24.34 -9.80 -12.39
C PHE A 495 23.95 -11.16 -11.80
N ILE A 496 23.79 -12.18 -12.65
CA ILE A 496 23.58 -13.56 -12.18
C ILE A 496 24.27 -14.57 -13.09
N CYS A 497 25.10 -15.43 -12.48
CA CYS A 497 25.78 -16.54 -13.13
C CYS A 497 25.26 -17.87 -12.58
N LEU A 498 24.50 -18.61 -13.38
CA LEU A 498 24.10 -19.99 -13.05
C LEU A 498 25.16 -20.95 -13.58
N LYS A 499 25.97 -21.53 -12.69
CA LYS A 499 27.02 -22.48 -13.08
C LYS A 499 26.49 -23.83 -13.55
N SER A 500 25.44 -24.33 -12.91
CA SER A 500 24.89 -25.65 -13.21
C SER A 500 23.41 -25.73 -12.83
N ALA A 501 22.57 -25.78 -13.87
CA ALA A 501 21.13 -25.98 -13.75
C ALA A 501 20.63 -26.83 -14.94
N PRO A 502 21.01 -28.12 -15.01
CA PRO A 502 20.80 -28.96 -16.19
C PRO A 502 19.33 -29.24 -16.50
N TYR A 503 18.43 -29.08 -15.52
CA TYR A 503 16.99 -29.27 -15.69
C TYR A 503 16.20 -27.97 -15.83
N LEU A 504 16.87 -26.84 -16.04
CA LEU A 504 16.24 -25.54 -16.11
C LEU A 504 15.35 -25.46 -17.37
N ALA A 505 14.04 -25.52 -17.17
CA ALA A 505 13.05 -25.46 -18.24
C ALA A 505 12.52 -24.04 -18.47
N LYS A 506 12.51 -23.19 -17.43
CA LYS A 506 12.00 -21.81 -17.49
C LYS A 506 13.02 -20.81 -16.97
N LEU A 507 13.37 -19.84 -17.80
CA LEU A 507 14.27 -18.74 -17.45
C LEU A 507 13.58 -17.39 -17.75
N SER A 508 13.42 -16.56 -16.72
CA SER A 508 12.85 -15.21 -16.82
C SER A 508 13.83 -14.22 -16.24
N LEU A 509 14.32 -13.29 -17.06
CA LEU A 509 15.29 -12.29 -16.65
C LEU A 509 14.80 -10.90 -17.02
N THR A 510 14.81 -9.98 -16.08
CA THR A 510 14.31 -8.62 -16.23
C THR A 510 15.40 -7.64 -15.83
N HIS A 511 15.71 -6.68 -16.73
CA HIS A 511 16.72 -5.62 -16.59
C HIS A 511 18.16 -6.11 -16.40
N MET A 512 18.50 -7.24 -17.01
CA MET A 512 19.87 -7.76 -16.99
C MET A 512 20.85 -6.90 -17.80
N LYS A 513 22.04 -6.69 -17.21
CA LYS A 513 23.26 -6.33 -17.91
C LYS A 513 24.16 -7.56 -18.01
N TYR A 514 24.58 -7.91 -19.21
CA TYR A 514 25.45 -9.06 -19.42
C TYR A 514 26.84 -8.63 -19.89
N HIS A 515 27.87 -9.09 -19.20
CA HIS A 515 29.26 -8.89 -19.54
C HIS A 515 29.72 -9.92 -20.56
N VAL A 516 30.23 -9.38 -21.65
CA VAL A 516 30.74 -10.14 -22.76
C VAL A 516 32.18 -10.59 -22.43
N GLY A 517 32.29 -11.74 -21.78
CA GLY A 517 33.58 -12.33 -21.36
C GLY A 517 33.46 -13.74 -20.77
N THR A 518 32.27 -14.10 -20.30
CA THR A 518 31.94 -15.47 -19.91
C THR A 518 31.18 -16.15 -21.06
N GLY A 519 31.84 -16.94 -21.89
CA GLY A 519 31.18 -17.66 -23.01
C GLY A 519 30.12 -18.71 -22.59
N SER A 520 29.85 -18.86 -21.29
CA SER A 520 29.19 -20.02 -20.68
C SER A 520 27.71 -19.87 -20.35
N PHE A 521 27.12 -18.67 -20.47
CA PHE A 521 25.78 -18.40 -19.91
C PHE A 521 24.69 -19.24 -20.56
N LEU A 522 24.65 -19.34 -21.89
CA LEU A 522 23.61 -20.10 -22.59
C LEU A 522 23.96 -21.58 -22.77
N GLU A 523 25.25 -21.94 -22.70
CA GLU A 523 25.71 -23.33 -22.86
C GLU A 523 25.18 -24.24 -21.73
N SER A 524 24.87 -23.64 -20.58
CA SER A 524 24.50 -24.34 -19.36
C SER A 524 23.02 -24.80 -19.31
N PHE A 525 22.18 -24.41 -20.28
CA PHE A 525 20.72 -24.62 -20.23
C PHE A 525 20.18 -25.53 -21.34
N SER A 526 20.69 -26.76 -21.44
CA SER A 526 20.28 -27.71 -22.48
C SER A 526 18.80 -28.12 -22.41
N ALA A 527 18.18 -28.08 -21.22
CA ALA A 527 16.77 -28.43 -21.00
C ALA A 527 15.78 -27.26 -21.14
N LEU A 528 16.22 -26.09 -21.58
CA LEU A 528 15.40 -24.88 -21.59
C LEU A 528 14.23 -24.99 -22.56
N GLU A 529 13.00 -24.77 -22.06
CA GLU A 529 11.75 -24.81 -22.83
C GLU A 529 11.16 -23.40 -23.05
N HIS A 530 11.30 -22.52 -22.05
CA HIS A 530 10.78 -21.17 -22.06
C HIS A 530 11.84 -20.15 -21.66
N LEU A 531 12.09 -19.18 -22.53
CA LEU A 531 12.99 -18.05 -22.27
C LEU A 531 12.21 -16.73 -22.32
N LYS A 532 12.30 -15.94 -21.24
CA LYS A 532 11.76 -14.58 -21.18
C LYS A 532 12.87 -13.62 -20.80
N LEU A 533 13.13 -12.64 -21.66
CA LEU A 533 14.08 -11.56 -21.43
C LEU A 533 13.31 -10.23 -21.53
N ASN A 534 13.39 -9.40 -20.50
CA ASN A 534 12.75 -8.08 -20.45
C ASN A 534 13.82 -7.01 -20.19
N ARG A 535 13.86 -5.94 -21.00
CA ARG A 535 14.90 -4.89 -20.91
C ARG A 535 16.33 -5.45 -20.89
N PHE A 536 16.58 -6.45 -21.73
CA PHE A 536 17.89 -7.08 -21.80
C PHE A 536 18.88 -6.14 -22.51
N SER A 537 19.99 -5.81 -21.84
CA SER A 537 21.07 -5.03 -22.45
C SER A 537 22.39 -5.78 -22.33
N LEU A 538 23.11 -5.89 -23.44
CA LEU A 538 24.48 -6.37 -23.44
C LEU A 538 25.39 -5.15 -23.33
N LYS A 539 26.14 -5.06 -22.22
CA LYS A 539 27.18 -4.04 -22.04
C LYS A 539 28.52 -4.75 -21.99
N VAL A 540 29.38 -4.47 -22.95
CA VAL A 540 30.80 -4.80 -22.85
C VAL A 540 31.39 -3.82 -21.85
N ILE A 541 31.91 -4.31 -20.73
CA ILE A 541 32.74 -3.49 -19.85
C ILE A 541 34.16 -3.96 -20.13
N ASP A 542 34.89 -3.17 -20.91
CA ASP A 542 36.34 -3.30 -21.03
C ASP A 542 36.95 -3.01 -19.65
N GLU A 543 37.57 -4.00 -19.01
CA GLU A 543 38.60 -3.72 -18.00
C GLU A 543 39.99 -3.58 -18.64
N ASP A 544 40.16 -3.92 -19.92
CA ASP A 544 41.38 -3.71 -20.71
C ASP A 544 40.99 -3.47 -22.19
N ASP A 545 41.43 -2.34 -22.77
CA ASP A 545 41.11 -1.74 -24.09
C ASP A 545 41.30 -2.60 -25.38
N GLU A 546 41.20 -3.95 -25.37
CA GLU A 546 41.40 -4.76 -26.59
C GLU A 546 40.50 -6.02 -26.72
N ILE A 547 39.18 -5.94 -26.55
CA ILE A 547 38.27 -6.95 -27.13
C ILE A 547 37.20 -6.28 -28.01
N PRO A 548 37.21 -6.46 -29.33
CA PRO A 548 36.22 -5.84 -30.20
C PRO A 548 34.82 -6.42 -29.96
N GLU A 549 33.84 -5.52 -29.92
CA GLU A 549 32.39 -5.63 -29.64
C GLU A 549 31.59 -6.76 -30.34
N LEU A 550 32.22 -7.69 -31.06
CA LEU A 550 31.59 -8.49 -32.13
C LEU A 550 31.84 -10.02 -32.07
N GLU A 551 32.73 -10.55 -31.23
CA GLU A 551 33.07 -11.99 -31.28
C GLU A 551 32.19 -12.88 -30.38
N CYS A 552 31.56 -12.33 -29.35
CA CYS A 552 31.05 -13.18 -28.25
C CYS A 552 29.60 -13.69 -28.39
N LEU A 553 28.87 -13.25 -29.41
CA LEU A 553 27.61 -13.88 -29.86
C LEU A 553 27.71 -14.37 -31.31
N ASN A 554 28.92 -14.44 -31.85
CA ASN A 554 29.13 -14.96 -33.18
C ASN A 554 28.72 -16.44 -33.23
N LEU A 555 27.96 -16.83 -34.26
CA LEU A 555 27.41 -18.19 -34.41
C LEU A 555 28.48 -19.29 -34.36
N GLU A 556 29.71 -18.94 -34.73
CA GLU A 556 30.88 -19.83 -34.70
C GLU A 556 31.36 -20.13 -33.27
N ALA A 557 31.21 -19.18 -32.34
CA ALA A 557 31.52 -19.37 -30.91
C ALA A 557 30.54 -20.32 -30.20
N PHE A 558 29.31 -20.46 -30.73
CA PHE A 558 28.27 -21.38 -30.22
C PHE A 558 28.08 -22.60 -31.13
N SER A 559 29.13 -23.06 -31.80
CA SER A 559 29.06 -24.17 -32.75
C SER A 559 28.48 -25.45 -32.11
N ASP A 560 28.82 -25.73 -30.85
CA ASP A 560 28.40 -26.93 -30.12
C ASP A 560 27.04 -26.83 -29.39
N VAL A 561 26.43 -25.63 -29.34
CA VAL A 561 25.16 -25.42 -28.61
C VAL A 561 23.96 -25.56 -29.53
N THR A 562 22.98 -26.35 -29.10
CA THR A 562 21.65 -26.49 -29.73
C THR A 562 20.56 -26.52 -28.66
N PHE A 563 19.57 -25.65 -28.76
CA PHE A 563 18.44 -25.57 -27.83
C PHE A 563 17.31 -26.49 -28.28
N ILE A 564 17.52 -27.80 -28.12
CA ILE A 564 16.61 -28.83 -28.64
C ILE A 564 15.22 -28.82 -27.99
N HIS A 565 15.08 -28.24 -26.79
CA HIS A 565 13.82 -28.22 -26.04
C HIS A 565 13.11 -26.86 -26.06
N LEU A 566 13.74 -25.81 -26.61
CA LEU A 566 13.22 -24.44 -26.53
C LEU A 566 11.99 -24.28 -27.42
N ARG A 567 10.83 -24.01 -26.81
CA ARG A 567 9.52 -23.89 -27.48
C ARG A 567 9.05 -22.44 -27.56
N GLU A 568 9.29 -21.65 -26.52
CA GLU A 568 8.79 -20.28 -26.44
C GLU A 568 9.90 -19.29 -26.03
N VAL A 569 10.05 -18.23 -26.81
CA VAL A 569 10.93 -17.10 -26.49
C VAL A 569 10.10 -15.82 -26.41
N LYS A 570 10.30 -15.03 -25.35
CA LYS A 570 9.69 -13.71 -25.16
C LYS A 570 10.78 -12.68 -24.94
N LEU A 571 10.91 -11.74 -25.86
CA LEU A 571 11.82 -10.59 -25.74
C LEU A 571 10.95 -9.35 -25.57
N ILE A 572 11.09 -8.67 -24.44
CA ILE A 572 10.24 -7.54 -24.04
C ILE A 572 11.12 -6.29 -23.87
N GLN A 573 10.63 -5.16 -24.37
CA GLN A 573 11.35 -3.88 -24.43
C GLN A 573 12.69 -3.93 -25.19
N THR A 574 12.74 -4.67 -26.30
CA THR A 574 13.94 -4.69 -27.18
C THR A 574 14.13 -3.36 -27.90
N ILE A 575 15.38 -2.90 -28.02
CA ILE A 575 15.73 -1.64 -28.70
C ILE A 575 16.31 -1.85 -30.12
N GLY A 576 16.56 -3.09 -30.53
CA GLY A 576 17.15 -3.42 -31.82
C GLY A 576 18.65 -3.13 -31.90
N SER A 577 19.37 -3.31 -30.79
CA SER A 577 20.82 -3.22 -30.80
C SER A 577 21.43 -4.42 -31.54
N GLU A 578 22.65 -4.27 -32.06
CA GLU A 578 23.35 -5.37 -32.74
C GLU A 578 23.45 -6.64 -31.86
N PRO A 579 23.79 -6.55 -30.55
CA PRO A 579 23.85 -7.73 -29.70
C PRO A 579 22.49 -8.42 -29.48
N GLU A 580 21.39 -7.65 -29.38
CA GLU A 580 20.04 -8.22 -29.32
C GLU A 580 19.69 -8.97 -30.61
N LEU A 581 20.04 -8.40 -31.77
CA LEU A 581 19.80 -9.02 -33.08
C LEU A 581 20.63 -10.30 -33.25
N GLN A 582 21.88 -10.32 -32.78
CA GLN A 582 22.73 -11.52 -32.78
C GLN A 582 22.17 -12.61 -31.87
N LEU A 583 21.68 -12.27 -30.68
CA LEU A 583 21.00 -13.22 -29.80
C LEU A 583 19.75 -13.80 -30.47
N ILE A 584 18.91 -12.96 -31.10
CA ILE A 584 17.73 -13.44 -31.85
C ILE A 584 18.15 -14.38 -32.98
N LYS A 585 19.18 -14.01 -33.75
CA LYS A 585 19.72 -14.83 -34.84
C LYS A 585 20.21 -16.18 -34.33
N LEU A 586 20.94 -16.20 -33.22
CA LEU A 586 21.43 -17.42 -32.56
C LEU A 586 20.26 -18.32 -32.14
N LEU A 587 19.28 -17.77 -31.41
CA LEU A 587 18.12 -18.52 -30.94
C LEU A 587 17.30 -19.10 -32.11
N LEU A 588 17.06 -18.34 -33.18
CA LEU A 588 16.37 -18.85 -34.37
C LEU A 588 17.16 -19.94 -35.10
N ALA A 589 18.49 -19.79 -35.20
CA ALA A 589 19.35 -20.71 -35.93
C ALA A 589 19.65 -22.01 -35.16
N LYS A 590 19.51 -22.03 -33.84
CA LYS A 590 19.90 -23.16 -32.97
C LYS A 590 18.74 -23.80 -32.19
N SER A 591 17.49 -23.37 -32.41
CA SER A 591 16.32 -23.92 -31.71
C SER A 591 15.37 -24.67 -32.67
N PRO A 592 15.58 -25.97 -32.91
CA PRO A 592 14.80 -26.74 -33.89
C PRO A 592 13.35 -26.99 -33.48
N MET A 593 13.03 -26.94 -32.18
CA MET A 593 11.66 -27.16 -31.64
C MET A 593 10.95 -25.84 -31.26
N LEU A 594 11.47 -24.70 -31.70
CA LEU A 594 10.90 -23.40 -31.37
C LEU A 594 9.55 -23.22 -32.07
N GLU A 595 8.50 -23.06 -31.28
CA GLU A 595 7.12 -22.88 -31.77
C GLU A 595 6.79 -21.40 -31.91
N ARG A 596 7.25 -20.58 -30.95
CA ARG A 596 6.87 -19.16 -30.88
C ARG A 596 7.99 -18.28 -30.36
N MET A 597 8.25 -17.19 -31.07
CA MET A 597 9.12 -16.10 -30.63
C MET A 597 8.33 -14.80 -30.63
N LEU A 598 8.06 -14.25 -29.45
CA LEU A 598 7.40 -12.97 -29.27
C LEU A 598 8.45 -11.88 -29.04
N ILE A 599 8.43 -10.85 -29.88
CA ILE A 599 9.29 -9.67 -29.76
C ILE A 599 8.39 -8.46 -29.54
N GLN A 600 8.51 -7.86 -28.36
CA GLN A 600 7.82 -6.65 -27.98
C GLN A 600 8.85 -5.52 -27.84
N PRO A 601 8.92 -4.58 -28.80
CA PRO A 601 9.84 -3.47 -28.76
C PRO A 601 9.59 -2.47 -27.63
N SER A 602 10.63 -1.72 -27.26
CA SER A 602 10.50 -0.59 -26.34
C SER A 602 9.70 0.55 -26.98
N LYS A 603 8.73 1.10 -26.24
CA LYS A 603 7.88 2.24 -26.65
C LYS A 603 8.45 3.59 -26.23
N THR A 604 9.56 3.62 -25.50
CA THR A 604 10.12 4.81 -24.87
C THR A 604 11.51 5.14 -25.45
N GLY A 605 11.70 6.36 -25.99
CA GLY A 605 12.99 6.92 -26.40
C GLY A 605 13.23 7.08 -27.92
N GLY A 606 14.28 7.83 -28.30
CA GLY A 606 14.66 8.16 -29.69
C GLY A 606 15.16 6.99 -30.55
N HIS A 607 15.04 5.75 -30.07
CA HIS A 607 15.47 4.54 -30.77
C HIS A 607 14.40 3.92 -31.68
N ALA A 608 13.20 4.52 -31.75
CA ALA A 608 12.09 4.06 -32.59
C ALA A 608 12.48 3.75 -34.05
N SER A 609 13.46 4.48 -34.60
CA SER A 609 13.99 4.24 -35.96
C SER A 609 14.68 2.88 -36.13
N ARG A 610 15.44 2.40 -35.13
CA ARG A 610 16.10 1.07 -35.15
C ARG A 610 15.11 -0.06 -34.95
N THR A 611 14.08 0.20 -34.17
CA THR A 611 13.04 -0.76 -33.83
C THR A 611 12.22 -1.16 -35.06
N ILE A 612 11.94 -0.20 -35.97
CA ILE A 612 11.26 -0.42 -37.25
C ILE A 612 12.04 -1.36 -38.18
N THR A 613 13.37 -1.43 -38.06
CA THR A 613 14.23 -2.28 -38.90
C THR A 613 14.24 -3.74 -38.46
N ILE A 614 13.86 -4.04 -37.21
CA ILE A 614 13.91 -5.40 -36.66
C ILE A 614 13.09 -6.39 -37.52
N PRO A 615 11.81 -6.15 -37.85
CA PRO A 615 11.03 -7.08 -38.69
C PRO A 615 11.66 -7.35 -40.06
N ILE A 616 12.34 -6.37 -40.66
CA ILE A 616 12.99 -6.50 -41.97
C ILE A 616 14.18 -7.47 -41.85
N VAL A 617 15.01 -7.27 -40.84
CA VAL A 617 16.22 -8.08 -40.60
C VAL A 617 15.85 -9.51 -40.17
N LEU A 618 14.79 -9.69 -39.37
CA LEU A 618 14.31 -11.00 -38.93
C LEU A 618 13.95 -11.94 -40.10
N ASN A 619 13.51 -11.40 -41.24
CA ASN A 619 13.20 -12.22 -42.43
C ASN A 619 14.45 -12.78 -43.11
N SER A 620 15.62 -12.18 -42.88
CA SER A 620 16.91 -12.66 -43.40
C SER A 620 17.54 -13.78 -42.55
N PHE A 621 17.04 -13.98 -41.33
CA PHE A 621 17.60 -14.94 -40.41
C PHE A 621 17.17 -16.37 -40.72
N ARG A 622 18.17 -17.28 -40.74
CA ARG A 622 17.93 -18.71 -40.87
C ARG A 622 17.19 -19.22 -39.63
N ARG A 623 16.19 -20.07 -39.85
CA ARG A 623 15.39 -20.72 -38.81
C ARG A 623 15.67 -22.21 -38.80
N ALA A 624 15.99 -22.77 -37.63
CA ALA A 624 16.12 -24.21 -37.46
C ALA A 624 14.75 -24.89 -37.38
N SER A 625 13.80 -24.26 -36.69
CA SER A 625 12.40 -24.71 -36.65
C SER A 625 11.65 -24.26 -37.91
N PRO A 626 11.00 -25.18 -38.65
CA PRO A 626 10.15 -24.82 -39.79
C PRO A 626 8.79 -24.25 -39.36
N GLU A 627 8.38 -24.48 -38.11
CA GLU A 627 7.05 -24.12 -37.58
C GLU A 627 7.07 -22.84 -36.72
N VAL A 628 8.24 -22.23 -36.51
CA VAL A 628 8.35 -21.07 -35.62
C VAL A 628 7.52 -19.88 -36.10
N GLN A 629 6.58 -19.47 -35.25
CA GLN A 629 5.86 -18.22 -35.39
C GLN A 629 6.63 -17.09 -34.70
N VAL A 630 7.23 -16.21 -35.51
CA VAL A 630 7.85 -14.97 -35.01
C VAL A 630 6.80 -13.87 -35.01
N VAL A 631 6.34 -13.47 -33.83
CA VAL A 631 5.33 -12.43 -33.62
C VAL A 631 6.02 -11.17 -33.14
N TYR A 632 5.85 -10.08 -33.90
CA TYR A 632 6.39 -8.77 -33.56
C TYR A 632 5.24 -7.82 -33.22
N ASN A 633 5.14 -7.43 -31.94
CA ASN A 633 4.01 -6.64 -31.41
C ASN A 633 4.40 -5.17 -31.21
N LEU A 634 4.10 -4.31 -32.20
CA LEU A 634 4.37 -2.86 -32.14
C LEU A 634 3.72 -2.12 -30.95
#